data_AF-A0A6P0DVB4-F1
#
_entry.id   AF-A0A6P0DVB4-F1
#
_cell.length_a   1.000
_cell.length_b   1.000
_cell.length_c   1.000
_cell.angle_alpha   90.00
_cell.angle_beta   90.00
_cell.angle_gamma   90.00
#
_symmetry.space_group_name_H-M   'P 1'
#
loop_
_entity.id
_entity.type
_entity.pdbx_description
1 polymer ?
#
loop_
_entity_poly.entity_id
_entity_poly.type
_entity_poly.pdbx_seq_one_letter_code
_entity_poly.pdbx_strand_id
1 'polypeptide(L)'
;MSTHETFGNHAGPLHTVADGPSISPLKQGKTVSTAAIGPWRLVAGKLIRQKVAIVAGAIILFLYLVGLFAEFLAPALPMTSRPQYTYAPPQGFSFFVEKPDGSSEFNFHVKGYKVEIDKVALRR
;
A
#
# COMPACT_ATOMS: atom_id res chain seq x y z
N MET A 1 -13.51 74.70 36.84
CA MET A 1 -14.67 74.00 37.45
C MET A 1 -15.35 73.24 36.31
N SER A 2 -15.38 71.91 36.42
CA SER A 2 -15.50 70.93 35.33
C SER A 2 -16.73 71.02 34.44
N THR A 3 -16.54 70.80 33.14
CA THR A 3 -17.58 70.55 32.14
C THR A 3 -18.04 69.09 32.19
N HIS A 4 -19.36 68.91 32.18
CA HIS A 4 -20.09 67.65 32.25
C HIS A 4 -19.84 66.71 31.05
N GLU A 5 -19.82 65.42 31.33
CA GLU A 5 -19.85 64.31 30.38
C GLU A 5 -21.21 64.18 29.67
N THR A 6 -21.23 63.58 28.47
CA THR A 6 -22.20 62.55 28.00
C THR A 6 -21.98 62.29 26.49
N PHE A 7 -21.31 61.19 26.15
CA PHE A 7 -21.54 60.51 24.87
C PHE A 7 -21.69 59.01 25.17
N GLY A 8 -22.90 58.51 25.00
CA GLY A 8 -23.27 57.12 25.25
C GLY A 8 -22.67 56.18 24.21
N ASN A 9 -22.09 55.08 24.68
CA ASN A 9 -21.72 53.92 23.89
C ASN A 9 -22.98 53.15 23.48
N HIS A 10 -23.34 53.14 22.20
CA HIS A 10 -24.27 52.17 21.64
C HIS A 10 -23.50 50.97 21.10
N ALA A 11 -23.28 49.98 21.97
CA ALA A 11 -22.83 48.64 21.59
C ALA A 11 -24.06 47.77 21.29
N GLY A 12 -24.45 47.69 20.01
CA GLY A 12 -25.34 46.63 19.52
C GLY A 12 -24.52 45.50 18.91
N PRO A 13 -24.87 44.21 19.11
CA PRO A 13 -24.18 43.12 18.44
C PRO A 13 -24.51 43.17 16.95
N LEU A 14 -23.50 43.30 16.10
CA LEU A 14 -23.64 43.00 14.67
C LEU A 14 -23.90 41.49 14.55
N HIS A 15 -25.18 41.11 14.49
CA HIS A 15 -25.58 39.78 14.05
C HIS A 15 -25.13 39.64 12.59
N THR A 16 -23.99 38.98 12.39
CA THR A 16 -23.50 38.59 11.07
C THR A 16 -24.41 37.49 10.53
N VAL A 17 -25.49 37.89 9.84
CA VAL A 17 -26.29 37.01 9.00
C VAL A 17 -25.41 36.59 7.84
N ALA A 18 -24.91 35.37 7.93
CA ALA A 18 -23.92 34.82 7.05
C ALA A 18 -24.64 33.82 6.11
N ASP A 19 -25.53 34.36 5.26
CA ASP A 19 -26.38 33.61 4.32
C ASP A 19 -25.68 33.45 2.96
N GLY A 20 -24.51 32.82 2.96
CA GLY A 20 -23.83 32.38 1.74
C GLY A 20 -23.82 30.85 1.65
N PRO A 21 -24.08 30.23 0.48
CA PRO A 21 -24.33 28.78 0.38
C PRO A 21 -23.14 27.85 0.72
N SER A 22 -21.99 28.39 1.15
CA SER A 22 -20.77 27.59 1.41
C SER A 22 -19.92 28.03 2.60
N ILE A 23 -20.41 28.86 3.53
CA ILE A 23 -19.66 29.17 4.75
C ILE A 23 -20.05 28.24 5.88
N SER A 24 -19.66 26.97 5.74
CA SER A 24 -19.57 26.12 6.94
C SER A 24 -18.61 26.80 7.92
N PRO A 25 -18.98 26.99 9.20
CA PRO A 25 -18.08 27.55 10.19
C PRO A 25 -16.81 26.72 10.24
N LEU A 26 -15.68 27.30 9.82
CA LEU A 26 -14.39 26.64 9.93
C LEU A 26 -14.15 26.38 11.41
N LYS A 27 -14.04 25.11 11.80
CA LYS A 27 -13.75 24.70 13.18
C LYS A 27 -12.48 25.41 13.63
N GLN A 28 -12.65 26.43 14.49
CA GLN A 28 -11.56 27.27 14.98
C GLN A 28 -10.55 26.37 15.72
N GLY A 29 -9.44 26.07 15.04
CA GLY A 29 -8.38 25.23 15.58
C GLY A 29 -7.49 26.04 16.52
N LYS A 30 -6.95 25.38 17.56
CA LYS A 30 -5.94 25.93 18.47
C LYS A 30 -4.76 26.50 17.65
N THR A 31 -4.41 27.77 17.88
CA THR A 31 -3.28 28.43 17.22
C THR A 31 -1.97 27.84 17.76
N VAL A 32 -1.35 26.97 16.98
CA VAL A 32 -0.03 26.41 17.30
C VAL A 32 1.01 27.34 16.66
N SER A 33 2.00 27.78 17.45
CA SER A 33 3.10 28.60 16.95
C SER A 33 3.94 27.81 15.95
N THR A 34 3.83 28.17 14.67
CA THR A 34 4.52 27.52 13.54
C THR A 34 5.87 28.18 13.23
N ALA A 35 6.21 29.31 13.87
CA ALA A 35 7.34 30.16 13.52
C ALA A 35 8.72 29.46 13.51
N ALA A 36 8.87 28.36 14.27
CA ALA A 36 10.11 27.58 14.35
C ALA A 36 10.02 26.18 13.69
N ILE A 37 8.89 25.83 13.07
CA ILE A 37 8.69 24.49 12.49
C ILE A 37 9.19 24.48 11.05
N GLY A 38 10.22 23.67 10.78
CA GLY A 38 10.74 23.47 9.42
C GLY A 38 9.67 22.92 8.45
N PRO A 39 9.68 23.32 7.17
CA PRO A 39 8.63 22.97 6.19
C PRO A 39 8.34 21.47 6.10
N TRP A 40 9.36 20.61 6.17
CA TRP A 40 9.22 19.16 6.12
C TRP A 40 8.40 18.56 7.27
N ARG A 41 8.49 19.14 8.47
CA ARG A 41 7.73 18.67 9.63
C ARG A 41 6.24 18.95 9.47
N LEU A 42 5.88 20.05 8.79
CA LEU A 42 4.48 20.37 8.47
C LEU A 42 3.91 19.37 7.47
N VAL A 43 4.67 19.06 6.42
CA VAL A 43 4.27 18.07 5.39
C VAL A 43 4.11 16.68 6.00
N ALA A 44 5.12 16.20 6.74
CA ALA A 44 5.07 14.89 7.40
C ALA A 44 3.91 14.80 8.41
N GLY A 45 3.68 15.85 9.20
CA GLY A 45 2.57 15.89 10.15
C GLY A 45 1.20 15.79 9.50
N LYS A 46 1.01 16.42 8.32
CA LYS A 46 -0.25 16.30 7.56
C LYS A 46 -0.40 14.92 6.94
N LEU A 47 0.69 14.34 6.43
CA LEU A 47 0.71 13.02 5.80
C LEU A 47 0.36 11.92 6.81
N ILE A 48 0.97 11.96 8.01
CA ILE A 48 0.75 10.96 9.05
C ILE A 48 -0.68 10.96 9.57
N ARG A 49 -1.35 12.12 9.57
CA ARG A 49 -2.76 12.24 9.99
C ARG A 49 -3.75 11.62 9.00
N GLN A 50 -3.33 11.31 7.76
CA GLN A 50 -4.19 10.74 6.73
C GLN A 50 -4.04 9.21 6.69
N LYS A 51 -5.11 8.48 7.01
CA LYS A 51 -5.12 7.00 6.99
C LYS A 51 -4.72 6.43 5.62
N VAL A 52 -5.22 7.03 4.53
CA VAL A 52 -4.91 6.62 3.16
C VAL A 52 -3.42 6.77 2.84
N ALA A 53 -2.81 7.89 3.28
CA ALA A 53 -1.40 8.15 3.03
C ALA A 53 -0.48 7.18 3.78
N ILE A 54 -0.85 6.81 5.01
CA ILE A 54 -0.12 5.80 5.78
C ILE A 54 -0.16 4.43 5.09
N VAL A 55 -1.34 4.00 4.63
CA VAL A 55 -1.48 2.71 3.92
C VAL A 55 -0.68 2.72 2.61
N ALA A 56 -0.79 3.79 1.82
CA ALA A 56 0.00 3.91 0.59
C ALA A 56 1.50 3.89 0.86
N GLY A 57 1.97 4.62 1.89
CA GLY A 57 3.37 4.61 2.31
C GLY A 57 3.84 3.22 2.77
N ALA A 58 3.00 2.48 3.50
CA ALA A 58 3.29 1.12 3.92
C ALA A 58 3.41 0.15 2.72
N ILE A 59 2.52 0.26 1.73
CA ILE A 59 2.60 -0.54 0.49
C ILE A 59 3.89 -0.23 -0.27
N ILE A 60 4.23 1.05 -0.44
CA ILE A 60 5.47 1.46 -1.12
C ILE A 60 6.68 0.89 -0.38
N LEU A 61 6.73 1.04 0.95
CA LEU A 61 7.80 0.50 1.78
C LEU A 61 7.91 -1.02 1.62
N PHE A 62 6.79 -1.73 1.64
CA PHE A 62 6.75 -3.18 1.42
C PHE A 62 7.32 -3.58 0.06
N LEU A 63 6.96 -2.88 -1.03
CA LEU A 63 7.51 -3.14 -2.35
C LEU A 63 9.03 -2.91 -2.42
N TYR A 64 9.53 -1.87 -1.75
CA TYR A 64 10.97 -1.66 -1.63
C TYR A 64 11.66 -2.75 -0.81
N LEU A 65 11.02 -3.25 0.25
CA LEU A 65 11.54 -4.40 1.00
C LEU A 65 11.59 -5.66 0.14
N VAL A 66 10.53 -5.94 -0.65
CA VAL A 66 10.52 -7.05 -1.60
C VAL A 66 11.68 -6.93 -2.59
N GLY A 67 11.93 -5.74 -3.13
CA GLY A 67 13.07 -5.50 -4.02
C GLY A 67 14.43 -5.64 -3.33
N LEU A 68 14.55 -5.18 -2.09
CA LEU A 68 15.78 -5.30 -1.30
C LEU A 68 16.13 -6.76 -0.99
N PHE A 69 15.10 -7.59 -0.78
CA PHE A 69 15.24 -9.03 -0.54
C PHE A 69 14.92 -9.88 -1.78
N ALA A 70 15.10 -9.32 -2.98
CA ALA A 70 14.73 -10.00 -4.22
C ALA A 70 15.48 -11.31 -4.43
N GLU A 71 16.77 -11.40 -4.06
CA GLU A 71 17.54 -12.65 -4.18
C GLU A 71 16.97 -13.78 -3.31
N PHE A 72 16.40 -13.43 -2.14
CA PHE A 72 15.77 -14.40 -1.25
C PHE A 72 14.34 -14.75 -1.71
N LEU A 73 13.57 -13.76 -2.17
CA LEU A 73 12.18 -13.95 -2.60
C LEU A 73 12.06 -14.59 -4.00
N ALA A 74 13.00 -14.32 -4.89
CA ALA A 74 13.01 -14.77 -6.28
C ALA A 74 14.34 -15.48 -6.62
N PRO A 75 14.56 -16.71 -6.10
CA PRO A 75 15.83 -17.43 -6.24
C PRO A 75 16.11 -17.95 -7.66
N ALA A 76 15.25 -17.63 -8.64
CA ALA A 76 15.42 -18.02 -10.03
C ALA A 76 15.41 -16.76 -10.91
N LEU A 77 16.41 -16.64 -11.78
CA LEU A 77 16.47 -15.54 -12.74
C LEU A 77 15.29 -15.65 -13.71
N PRO A 78 14.63 -14.53 -14.04
CA PRO A 78 13.49 -14.54 -14.96
C PRO A 78 13.86 -15.01 -16.37
N MET A 79 15.15 -14.91 -16.73
CA MET A 79 15.68 -15.32 -18.03
C MET A 79 16.27 -16.75 -18.02
N THR A 80 16.18 -17.50 -16.92
CA THR A 80 16.66 -18.89 -16.88
C THR A 80 15.76 -19.78 -17.73
N SER A 81 16.26 -20.19 -18.90
CA SER A 81 15.63 -21.24 -19.69
C SER A 81 15.92 -22.63 -19.09
N ARG A 82 14.89 -23.48 -19.04
CA ARG A 82 15.01 -24.87 -18.60
C ARG A 82 14.55 -25.83 -19.72
N PRO A 83 15.46 -26.24 -20.63
CA PRO A 83 15.11 -27.03 -21.82
C PRO A 83 14.40 -28.35 -21.52
N GLN A 84 14.64 -28.92 -20.35
CA GLN A 84 13.97 -30.14 -19.87
C GLN A 84 12.45 -29.98 -19.78
N TYR A 85 11.96 -28.76 -19.55
CA TYR A 85 10.53 -28.43 -19.41
C TYR A 85 9.90 -27.85 -20.68
N THR A 86 10.63 -27.73 -21.80
CA THR A 86 10.14 -27.09 -23.04
C THR A 86 8.86 -27.72 -23.57
N TYR A 87 8.73 -29.04 -23.45
CA TYR A 87 7.56 -29.80 -23.92
C TYR A 87 6.74 -30.38 -22.76
N ALA A 88 6.94 -29.87 -21.54
CA ALA A 88 6.15 -30.30 -20.40
C ALA A 88 4.69 -29.85 -20.58
N PRO A 89 3.69 -30.75 -20.44
CA PRO A 89 2.30 -30.33 -20.47
C PRO A 89 1.99 -29.40 -19.28
N PRO A 90 1.04 -28.46 -19.40
CA PRO A 90 0.56 -27.70 -18.25
C PRO A 90 0.01 -28.65 -17.18
N GLN A 91 0.47 -28.50 -15.93
CA GLN A 91 0.04 -29.33 -14.81
C GLN A 91 -0.59 -28.49 -13.71
N GLY A 92 -1.65 -29.01 -13.10
CA GLY A 92 -2.23 -28.43 -11.88
C GLY A 92 -1.43 -28.81 -10.63
N PHE A 93 -1.59 -28.00 -9.58
CA PHE A 93 -1.02 -28.29 -8.27
C PHE A 93 -1.79 -29.41 -7.56
N SER A 94 -1.07 -30.31 -6.92
CA SER A 94 -1.61 -31.39 -6.09
C SER A 94 -1.20 -31.17 -4.64
N PHE A 95 -2.09 -31.49 -3.70
CA PHE A 95 -1.87 -31.27 -2.26
C PHE A 95 -1.70 -32.57 -1.46
N PHE A 96 -2.01 -33.73 -2.05
CA PHE A 96 -2.01 -35.00 -1.36
C PHE A 96 -1.35 -36.08 -2.23
N VAL A 97 -0.54 -36.92 -1.58
CA VAL A 97 0.06 -38.11 -2.18
C VAL A 97 -0.53 -39.34 -1.49
N GLU A 98 -1.00 -40.29 -2.29
CA GLU A 98 -1.45 -41.59 -1.81
C GLU A 98 -0.25 -42.53 -1.69
N LYS A 99 -0.05 -43.08 -0.50
CA LYS A 99 1.02 -44.04 -0.21
C LYS A 99 0.58 -45.46 -0.57
N PRO A 100 1.52 -46.40 -0.74
CA PRO A 100 1.21 -47.81 -1.01
C PRO A 100 0.37 -48.48 0.08
N ASP A 101 0.32 -47.92 1.28
CA ASP A 101 -0.48 -48.38 2.42
C ASP A 101 -1.93 -47.83 2.40
N GLY A 102 -2.30 -47.03 1.39
CA GLY A 102 -3.61 -46.40 1.25
C GLY A 102 -3.80 -45.14 2.09
N SER A 103 -2.78 -44.69 2.83
CA SER A 103 -2.83 -43.43 3.58
C SER A 103 -2.52 -42.24 2.66
N SER A 104 -3.17 -41.11 2.92
CA SER A 104 -2.90 -39.85 2.21
C SER A 104 -2.01 -38.94 3.06
N GLU A 105 -0.90 -38.47 2.50
CA GLU A 105 -0.01 -37.48 3.12
C GLU A 105 -0.17 -36.12 2.44
N PHE A 106 -0.25 -35.05 3.23
CA PHE A 106 -0.27 -33.69 2.70
C PHE A 106 1.13 -33.31 2.17
N ASN A 107 1.21 -33.05 0.87
CA ASN A 107 2.41 -32.60 0.20
C ASN A 107 2.02 -31.71 -0.98
N PHE A 108 2.52 -30.48 -1.04
CA PHE A 108 2.25 -29.59 -2.16
C PHE A 108 3.24 -29.88 -3.30
N HIS A 109 2.77 -30.49 -4.37
CA HIS A 109 3.62 -30.95 -5.46
C HIS A 109 2.94 -30.84 -6.84
N VAL A 110 3.73 -31.08 -7.89
CA VAL A 110 3.26 -31.35 -9.26
C VAL A 110 3.60 -32.78 -9.63
N LYS A 111 2.97 -33.36 -10.67
CA LYS A 111 3.25 -34.75 -11.06
C LYS A 111 4.53 -34.82 -11.91
N GLY A 112 5.29 -35.91 -11.73
CA GLY A 112 6.43 -36.20 -12.59
C GLY A 112 5.96 -36.57 -14.01
N TYR A 113 6.77 -36.26 -15.01
CA TYR A 113 6.57 -36.72 -16.39
C TYR A 113 7.88 -37.26 -16.94
N LYS A 114 7.78 -38.17 -17.92
CA LYS A 114 8.92 -38.76 -18.60
C LYS A 114 8.95 -38.25 -20.03
N VAL A 115 10.11 -37.76 -20.48
CA VAL A 115 10.35 -37.38 -21.87
C VAL A 115 11.12 -38.51 -22.54
N GLU A 116 10.59 -39.03 -23.63
CA GLU A 116 11.27 -39.98 -24.49
C GLU A 116 11.43 -39.37 -25.88
N ILE A 117 12.66 -39.37 -26.40
CA ILE A 117 12.97 -38.86 -27.74
C ILE A 117 13.00 -40.05 -28.69
N ASP A 118 12.16 -40.03 -29.72
CA ASP A 118 12.21 -41.02 -30.79
C ASP A 118 13.47 -40.83 -31.65
N LYS A 119 14.34 -41.85 -31.65
CA LYS A 119 15.62 -41.83 -32.38
C LYS A 119 15.44 -41.90 -33.90
N VAL A 120 14.31 -42.42 -34.39
CA VAL A 120 14.02 -42.50 -35.83
C VAL A 120 13.80 -41.10 -36.41
N ALA A 121 13.12 -40.22 -35.66
CA ALA A 121 12.87 -38.83 -36.05
C ALA A 121 14.14 -37.95 -36.10
N LEU A 122 15.24 -38.37 -35.45
CA LEU A 122 16.51 -37.64 -35.43
C LEU A 122 17.42 -37.96 -36.61
N ARG A 123 17.09 -38.98 -37.42
CA ARG A 123 17.89 -39.40 -38.57
C ARG A 123 17.43 -38.62 -39.81
N ARG A 124 18.23 -37.65 -40.25
CA ARG A 124 18.10 -37.01 -41.58
C ARG A 124 18.79 -37.86 -42.65
#